data_AF-A0ABD5HNR7-F1
#
_entry.id   AF-A0ABD5HNR7-F1
#
_cell.length_a   1.000
_cell.length_b   1.000
_cell.length_c   1.000
_cell.angle_alpha   90.00
_cell.angle_beta   90.00
_cell.angle_gamma   90.00
#
_symmetry.space_group_name_H-M   'P 1'
#
loop_
_entity.id
_entity.type
_entity.pdbx_description
1 polymer ?
#
loop_
_entity_poly.entity_id
_entity_poly.type
_entity_poly.pdbx_seq_one_letter_code
_entity_poly.pdbx_strand_id
1 'polypeptide(L)' 'MKPLRQQNRQVISYVPRVEPAPPEHAVKMDGFRDVWALRGKYVAFVLIDEHFRRSPPFNVPEAAQRWATQMRQEGEIDA' A
#
# COMPACT_ATOMS: atom_id res chain seq x y z
N MET A 1 -8.58 21.23 -65.20
CA MET A 1 -7.89 20.30 -64.27
C MET A 1 -8.43 20.55 -62.86
N LYS A 2 -8.92 19.53 -62.15
CA LYS A 2 -9.40 19.71 -60.77
C LYS A 2 -8.20 19.73 -59.81
N PRO A 3 -8.10 20.69 -58.86
CA PRO A 3 -6.99 20.74 -57.93
C PRO A 3 -7.04 19.56 -56.96
N LEU A 4 -5.86 19.00 -56.65
CA LEU A 4 -5.69 17.85 -55.76
C LEU A 4 -6.12 18.25 -54.34
N ARG A 5 -7.26 17.74 -53.86
CA ARG A 5 -7.71 17.99 -52.48
C ARG A 5 -6.77 17.26 -51.53
N GLN A 6 -6.09 18.02 -50.68
CA GLN A 6 -5.23 17.50 -49.63
C GLN A 6 -6.09 16.69 -48.65
N GLN A 7 -5.86 15.37 -48.58
CA GLN A 7 -6.52 14.52 -47.60
C GLN A 7 -5.82 14.74 -46.25
N ASN A 8 -6.39 15.60 -45.41
CA ASN A 8 -5.99 15.76 -44.01
C ASN A 8 -6.36 14.50 -43.22
N ARG A 9 -5.62 13.41 -43.40
CA ARG A 9 -5.72 12.23 -42.53
C ARG A 9 -4.79 12.43 -41.34
N GLN A 10 -5.36 12.45 -40.14
CA GLN A 10 -4.60 12.53 -38.90
C GLN A 10 -3.72 11.28 -38.76
N VAL A 11 -2.42 11.48 -38.53
CA VAL A 11 -1.49 10.41 -38.21
C VAL A 11 -1.72 10.01 -36.76
N ILE A 12 -2.27 8.82 -36.53
CA ILE A 12 -2.47 8.29 -35.17
C ILE A 12 -1.12 7.72 -34.71
N SER A 13 -0.43 8.44 -33.82
CA SER A 13 0.78 7.93 -33.17
C SER A 13 0.40 6.90 -32.11
N TYR A 14 1.03 5.72 -32.18
CA TYR A 14 0.89 4.72 -31.13
C TYR A 14 1.81 5.08 -29.96
N VAL A 15 1.22 5.26 -28.78
CA VAL A 15 1.95 5.33 -27.52
C VAL A 15 1.71 4.01 -26.79
N PRO A 16 2.74 3.18 -26.55
CA PRO A 16 2.58 1.93 -25.81
C PRO A 16 2.03 2.20 -24.41
N ARG A 17 1.02 1.44 -24.00
CA ARG A 17 0.50 1.49 -22.63
C ARG A 17 1.52 0.81 -21.71
N VAL A 18 2.22 1.60 -20.90
CA VAL A 18 3.08 1.08 -19.83
C VAL A 18 2.20 0.79 -18.63
N GLU A 19 2.15 -0.47 -18.18
CA GLU A 19 1.47 -0.79 -16.94
C GLU A 19 2.26 -0.17 -15.77
N PRO A 20 1.58 0.53 -14.84
CA PRO A 20 2.27 1.06 -13.66
C PRO A 20 2.86 -0.10 -12.87
N ALA A 21 4.00 0.14 -12.22
CA ALA A 21 4.60 -0.85 -11.34
C ALA A 21 3.55 -1.35 -10.33
N PRO A 22 3.52 -2.67 -10.03
CA PRO A 22 2.60 -3.22 -9.04
C PRO A 22 2.73 -2.43 -7.72
N PRO A 23 1.62 -2.14 -7.03
CA PRO A 23 1.67 -1.47 -5.74
C PRO A 23 2.51 -2.30 -4.77
N GLU A 24 3.40 -1.64 -4.01
CA GLU A 24 4.19 -2.32 -2.99
C GLU A 24 3.26 -2.94 -1.94
N HIS A 25 3.25 -4.28 -1.89
CA HIS A 25 2.47 -5.04 -0.92
C HIS A 25 3.15 -5.06 0.45
N ALA A 26 2.34 -5.18 1.51
CA ALA A 26 2.85 -5.36 2.87
C ALA A 26 3.46 -6.77 3.01
N VAL A 27 4.72 -6.84 3.44
CA VAL A 27 5.43 -8.11 3.67
C VAL A 27 5.44 -8.42 5.17
N LYS A 28 4.99 -9.60 5.59
CA LYS A 28 5.00 -9.97 7.01
C LYS A 28 6.45 -10.07 7.51
N MET A 29 6.76 -9.44 8.65
CA MET A 29 8.10 -9.52 9.24
C MET A 29 8.26 -10.83 10.01
N ASP A 30 9.36 -11.53 9.76
CA ASP A 30 9.72 -12.73 10.51
C ASP A 30 10.05 -12.40 11.98
N GLY A 31 9.64 -13.28 12.88
CA GLY A 31 9.84 -13.10 14.33
C GLY A 31 8.88 -12.13 15.02
N PHE A 32 8.05 -11.41 14.25
CA PHE A 32 7.02 -10.52 14.78
C PHE A 32 5.63 -11.06 14.46
N ARG A 33 4.71 -11.00 15.44
CA ARG A 33 3.37 -11.56 15.29
C ARG A 33 2.50 -10.68 14.39
N ASP A 34 2.60 -9.38 14.63
CA ASP A 34 1.65 -8.38 14.14
C ASP A 34 2.35 -7.27 13.33
N VAL A 35 3.56 -7.50 12.82
CA VAL A 35 4.34 -6.47 12.11
C VAL A 35 4.52 -6.82 10.64
N TRP A 36 4.34 -5.81 9.79
CA TRP A 36 4.51 -5.89 8.36
C TRP A 36 5.39 -4.73 7.86
N ALA A 37 6.25 -5.02 6.88
CA ALA A 37 7.01 -4.03 6.14
C ALA A 37 6.18 -3.47 4.98
N LEU A 38 6.03 -2.15 4.94
CA LEU A 38 5.29 -1.41 3.92
C LEU A 38 6.10 -0.18 3.49
N ARG A 39 6.52 -0.14 2.21
CA ARG A 39 7.30 0.98 1.62
C ARG A 39 8.56 1.35 2.42
N GLY A 40 9.28 0.34 2.93
CA GLY A 40 10.49 0.54 3.75
C GLY A 40 10.23 1.03 5.18
N LYS A 41 8.97 1.03 5.65
CA LYS A 41 8.57 1.30 7.04
C LYS A 41 7.91 0.06 7.64
N TYR A 42 7.74 0.06 8.95
CA TYR A 42 7.08 -1.01 9.69
C TYR A 42 5.73 -0.55 10.20
N VAL A 43 4.69 -1.30 9.91
CA VAL A 43 3.32 -1.08 10.39
C VAL A 43 2.85 -2.31 11.13
N ALA A 44 1.99 -2.12 12.13
CA ALA A 44 1.33 -3.21 12.80
C ALA A 44 -0.15 -3.26 12.48
N PHE A 45 -0.67 -4.48 12.33
CA PHE A 45 -2.11 -4.75 12.17
C PHE A 45 -2.57 -5.62 13.33
N VAL A 46 -3.55 -5.13 14.09
CA VAL A 46 -4.16 -5.86 15.19
C VAL A 46 -5.68 -5.90 15.01
N LEU A 47 -6.27 -7.03 15.37
CA LEU A 47 -7.72 -7.20 15.43
C LEU A 47 -8.16 -6.99 16.88
N ILE A 48 -9.03 -6.01 17.10
CA ILE A 48 -9.59 -5.65 18.41
C ILE A 48 -11.10 -5.44 18.20
N ASP A 49 -11.94 -6.10 18.99
CA ASP A 49 -13.41 -6.00 18.92
C ASP A 49 -13.97 -6.14 17.50
N GLU A 50 -13.50 -7.17 16.78
CA GLU A 50 -13.81 -7.43 15.37
C GLU A 50 -13.37 -6.34 14.36
N HIS A 51 -12.65 -5.31 14.81
CA HIS A 51 -12.13 -4.24 13.96
C HIS A 51 -10.61 -4.34 13.79
N PHE A 52 -10.16 -4.27 12.53
CA PHE A 52 -8.73 -4.14 12.24
C PHE A 52 -8.26 -2.72 12.50
N ARG A 53 -7.31 -2.56 13.42
CA ARG A 53 -6.59 -1.31 13.64
C ARG A 53 -5.20 -1.41 13.05
N ARG A 54 -4.78 -0.34 12.37
CA ARG A 54 -3.46 -0.19 11.77
C ARG A 54 -2.67 0.89 12.52
N SER A 55 -1.42 0.58 12.84
CA SER A 55 -0.50 1.54 13.44
C SER A 55 -0.08 2.64 12.45
N PRO A 56 0.42 3.79 12.93
CA PRO A 56 1.24 4.66 12.08
C PRO A 56 2.52 3.93 11.61
N PRO A 57 3.17 4.39 10.53
CA PRO A 57 4.41 3.81 10.06
C PRO A 57 5.59 4.15 10.98
N PHE A 58 6.37 3.13 11.35
CA PHE A 58 7.56 3.24 12.19
C PHE A 58 8.84 2.93 11.42
N ASN A 59 9.98 3.39 11.95
CA ASN A 59 11.30 3.11 11.38
C ASN A 59 11.94 1.82 11.90
N VAL A 60 11.45 1.29 13.02
CA VAL A 60 11.96 0.07 13.65
C VAL A 60 10.80 -0.90 13.91
N PRO A 61 10.96 -2.21 13.65
CA PRO A 61 9.87 -3.18 13.78
C PRO A 61 9.43 -3.35 15.25
N GLU A 62 10.32 -3.17 16.21
CA GLU A 62 10.02 -3.27 17.64
C GLU A 62 9.03 -2.19 18.09
N ALA A 63 9.08 -0.99 17.51
CA ALA A 63 8.12 0.07 17.83
C ALA A 63 6.70 -0.29 17.35
N ALA A 64 6.60 -0.88 16.16
CA ALA A 64 5.32 -1.38 15.64
C ALA A 64 4.77 -2.51 16.52
N GLN A 65 5.63 -3.46 16.94
CA GLN A 65 5.23 -4.54 17.85
C GLN A 65 4.79 -4.02 19.23
N ARG A 66 5.49 -3.04 19.79
CA ARG A 66 5.10 -2.42 21.07
C ARG A 66 3.73 -1.76 20.98
N TRP A 67 3.47 -1.03 19.90
CA TRP A 67 2.15 -0.45 19.66
C TRP A 67 1.07 -1.53 19.56
N ALA A 68 1.34 -2.64 18.85
CA ALA A 68 0.39 -3.75 18.77
C ALA A 68 0.07 -4.36 20.13
N THR A 69 1.08 -4.55 20.98
CA THR A 69 0.91 -5.04 22.35
C THR A 69 0.09 -4.08 23.20
N GLN A 70 0.36 -2.77 23.10
CA GLN A 70 -0.38 -1.73 23.81
C GLN A 70 -1.86 -1.73 23.41
N MET A 71 -2.15 -1.75 22.10
CA MET A 71 -3.54 -1.71 21.62
C MET A 71 -4.34 -2.95 22.06
N ARG A 72 -3.69 -4.13 22.16
CA ARG A 72 -4.34 -5.32 22.71
C ARG A 72 -4.67 -5.19 24.19
N GLN A 73 -3.77 -4.61 24.97
CA GLN A 73 -4.01 -4.35 26.40
C GLN A 73 -5.14 -3.33 26.59
N GLU A 74 -5.17 -2.28 25.78
CA GLU A 74 -6.26 -1.29 25.82
C GLU A 74 -7.62 -1.91 25.45
N GLY A 75 -7.67 -2.76 24.41
CA GLY A 75 -8.90 -3.46 24.03
C GLY A 75 -9.38 -4.49 25.08
N GLU A 76 -8.49 -5.03 25.91
CA GLU A 76 -8.85 -5.92 27.02
C GLU A 76 -9.43 -5.16 28.22
N ILE A 77 -9.12 -3.86 28.37
CA ILE A 77 -9.59 -3.03 29.49
C ILE A 77 -11.00 -2.46 29.22
N ASP A 78 -11.38 -2.29 27.95
CA ASP A 78 -12.69 -1.74 27.54
C ASP A 78 -13.80 -2.83 27.35
N ALA A 79 -13.46 -4.12 27.52
CA ALA A 79 -14.38 -5.27 27.37
C ALA A 79 -14.98 -5.73 28.72
#